data_AF-A0A383DH73-F1
#
_entry.id   AF-A0A383DH73-F1
#
_cell.length_a   1.000
_cell.length_b   1.000
_cell.length_c   1.000
_cell.angle_alpha   90.00
_cell.angle_beta   90.00
_cell.angle_gamma   90.00
#
_symmetry.space_group_name_H-M   'P 1'
#
loop_
_entity.id
_entity.type
_entity.pdbx_description
1 polymer ?
#
loop_
_entity_poly.entity_id
_entity_poly.type
_entity_poly.pdbx_seq_one_letter_code
_entity_poly.pdbx_strand_id
1 'polypeptide(L)' 'MAVKKVLITDYVWPSVEPEEKVLEKYGIELLVAPNGDEDTLVKMAKEVDGILTCFAKVTGNVVKSAKNCKVIGRFG' A
#
# COMPACT_ATOMS: atom_id res chain seq x y z
N MET A 1 14.41 4.26 -14.77
CA MET A 1 13.00 3.83 -14.59
C MET A 1 12.51 4.41 -13.28
N ALA A 2 11.24 4.81 -13.17
CA ALA A 2 10.70 5.31 -11.90
C ALA A 2 10.59 4.16 -10.88
N VAL A 3 10.92 4.43 -9.62
CA VAL A 3 10.76 3.48 -8.51
C VAL A 3 9.27 3.26 -8.29
N LYS A 4 8.82 2.01 -8.33
CA LYS A 4 7.42 1.66 -8.04
C LYS A 4 7.18 1.65 -6.54
N LYS A 5 5.97 1.96 -6.11
CA LYS A 5 5.60 2.01 -4.69
C LYS A 5 4.41 1.11 -4.37
N VAL A 6 4.46 0.43 -3.24
CA VAL A 6 3.35 -0.40 -2.72
C VAL A 6 2.95 0.11 -1.35
N LEU A 7 1.64 0.32 -1.12
CA LEU A 7 1.09 0.72 0.18
C LEU A 7 0.51 -0.48 0.93
N ILE A 8 0.96 -0.73 2.16
CA ILE A 8 0.25 -1.57 3.13
C ILE A 8 -0.68 -0.66 3.94
N THR A 9 -1.99 -0.92 3.89
CA THR A 9 -2.98 -0.10 4.61
C THR A 9 -3.01 -0.39 6.10
N ASP A 10 -2.75 -1.63 6.48
CA ASP A 10 -2.75 -2.13 7.84
C ASP A 10 -2.26 -3.59 7.86
N TYR A 11 -1.85 -4.07 9.03
CA TYR A 11 -1.43 -5.44 9.27
C TYR A 11 -1.48 -5.75 10.78
N VAL A 12 -1.43 -7.05 11.15
CA VAL A 12 -1.45 -7.51 12.55
C VAL A 12 -0.19 -8.28 12.98
N TRP A 13 0.78 -8.40 12.06
CA TRP A 13 2.05 -9.06 12.33
C TRP A 13 3.03 -8.12 13.06
N PRO A 14 4.10 -8.66 13.67
CA PRO A 14 5.11 -7.84 14.33
C PRO A 14 5.96 -6.97 13.39
N SER A 15 6.04 -7.32 12.11
CA SER A 15 6.94 -6.69 11.13
C SER A 15 6.45 -6.96 9.70
N VAL A 16 6.85 -6.09 8.77
CA VAL A 16 6.68 -6.22 7.31
C VAL A 16 8.00 -6.47 6.57
N GLU A 17 9.05 -6.83 7.30
CA GLU A 17 10.37 -7.16 6.72
C GLU A 17 10.34 -8.23 5.63
N PRO A 18 9.51 -9.30 5.72
CA PRO A 18 9.42 -10.27 4.62
C PRO A 18 8.95 -9.63 3.31
N GLU A 19 7.94 -8.77 3.36
CA GLU A 19 7.40 -8.05 2.21
C GLU A 19 8.42 -7.07 1.66
N GLU A 20 9.09 -6.32 2.53
CA GLU A 20 10.16 -5.37 2.16
C GLU A 20 11.28 -6.10 1.40
N LYS A 21 11.83 -7.18 1.97
CA LYS A 21 12.91 -7.96 1.34
C LYS A 21 12.53 -8.57 0.00
N VAL A 22 11.25 -8.88 -0.21
CA VAL A 22 10.78 -9.39 -1.51
C VAL A 22 10.67 -8.26 -2.53
N LEU A 23 10.12 -7.11 -2.14
CA LEU A 23 9.90 -5.96 -3.01
C LEU A 23 11.19 -5.22 -3.38
N GLU A 24 12.14 -5.11 -2.45
CA GLU A 24 13.46 -4.51 -2.67
C GLU A 24 14.24 -5.22 -3.78
N LYS A 25 14.10 -6.54 -3.94
CA LYS A 25 14.73 -7.31 -5.03
C LYS A 25 14.29 -6.85 -6.43
N TYR A 26 13.15 -6.18 -6.52
CA TYR A 26 12.62 -5.61 -7.76
C TYR A 26 12.71 -4.08 -7.81
N GLY A 27 13.40 -3.46 -6.85
CA GLY A 27 13.49 -2.00 -6.74
C GLY A 27 12.14 -1.34 -6.47
N ILE A 28 11.27 -2.00 -5.71
CA ILE A 28 9.95 -1.50 -5.30
C ILE A 28 10.04 -1.02 -3.86
N GLU A 29 9.59 0.21 -3.60
CA GLU A 29 9.52 0.81 -2.27
C GLU A 29 8.23 0.38 -1.57
N LEU A 30 8.34 -0.04 -0.31
CA LEU A 30 7.20 -0.40 0.53
C LEU A 30 6.86 0.75 1.47
N LEU A 31 5.61 1.22 1.41
CA LEU A 31 5.05 2.22 2.29
C LEU A 31 4.06 1.57 3.25
N VAL A 32 4.14 1.92 4.52
CA VAL A 32 3.23 1.43 5.56
C VAL A 32 2.40 2.59 6.08
N ALA A 33 1.07 2.48 5.98
CA ALA A 33 0.19 3.49 6.55
C ALA A 33 0.27 3.47 8.09
N PRO A 34 0.28 4.65 8.74
CA PRO A 34 0.29 4.73 10.20
C PRO A 34 -1.04 4.34 10.82
N ASN A 35 -2.14 4.39 10.05
CA ASN A 35 -3.48 3.99 10.45
C ASN A 35 -4.36 3.72 9.20
N GLY A 36 -5.54 3.13 9.43
CA GLY A 36 -6.51 2.80 8.40
C GLY A 36 -7.54 3.89 8.07
N ASP A 37 -7.31 5.14 8.48
CA ASP A 37 -8.25 6.24 8.28
C ASP A 37 -8.33 6.63 6.79
N GLU A 38 -9.54 6.92 6.29
CA GLU A 38 -9.75 7.22 4.86
C GLU A 38 -8.87 8.39 4.38
N ASP A 39 -8.79 9.48 5.13
CA ASP A 39 -7.98 10.65 4.76
C ASP A 39 -6.48 10.33 4.67
N THR A 40 -5.97 9.47 5.57
CA THR A 40 -4.59 8.99 5.54
C THR A 40 -4.34 8.17 4.28
N LEU A 41 -5.20 7.17 4.04
CA LEU A 41 -5.08 6.28 2.90
C LEU A 41 -5.22 7.03 1.56
N VAL A 42 -6.15 8.00 1.46
CA VAL A 42 -6.32 8.86 0.28
C VAL A 42 -5.05 9.67 0.00
N LYS A 43 -4.38 10.19 1.03
CA LYS A 43 -3.14 10.95 0.85
C LYS A 43 -2.00 10.06 0.36
N MET A 44 -1.81 8.90 1.00
CA MET A 44 -0.71 7.99 0.70
C MET A 44 -0.91 7.25 -0.63
N ALA A 45 -2.15 6.93 -1.02
CA ALA A 45 -2.42 6.16 -2.23
C ALA A 45 -2.15 6.93 -3.54
N LYS A 46 -2.01 8.26 -3.51
CA LYS A 46 -1.85 9.09 -4.73
C LYS A 46 -0.69 8.66 -5.61
N GLU A 47 0.41 8.23 -5.00
CA GLU A 47 1.68 7.97 -5.68
C GLU A 47 2.09 6.49 -5.65
N VAL A 48 1.14 5.57 -5.40
CA VAL A 48 1.44 4.13 -5.34
C VAL A 48 0.95 3.37 -6.55
N ASP A 49 1.68 2.32 -6.90
CA ASP A 49 1.41 1.41 -8.01
C ASP A 49 0.67 0.15 -7.56
N GLY A 50 0.68 -0.15 -6.25
CA GLY A 50 -0.06 -1.26 -5.65
C GLY A 50 -0.52 -0.96 -4.22
N ILE A 51 -1.58 -1.64 -3.80
CA ILE A 51 -2.12 -1.58 -2.43
C ILE A 51 -2.27 -3.00 -1.88
N LEU A 52 -1.82 -3.22 -0.65
CA LEU A 52 -2.02 -4.43 0.15
C LEU A 52 -2.90 -4.07 1.35
N THR A 53 -3.97 -4.83 1.60
CA THR A 53 -4.96 -4.47 2.65
C THR A 53 -5.43 -5.65 3.51
N CYS A 54 -5.40 -5.47 4.85
CA CYS A 54 -5.74 -6.48 5.87
C CYS A 54 -7.09 -6.24 6.56
N PHE A 55 -7.49 -5.04 6.92
CA PHE A 55 -8.77 -4.78 7.61
C PHE A 55 -9.25 -3.37 7.34
N ALA A 56 -8.32 -2.44 7.08
CA ALA A 56 -8.65 -1.09 6.69
C ALA A 56 -9.50 -1.09 5.41
N LYS A 57 -10.46 -0.15 5.35
CA LYS A 57 -11.37 -0.07 4.22
C LYS A 57 -10.71 0.69 3.07
N VAL A 58 -10.44 -0.01 1.98
CA VAL A 58 -10.05 0.62 0.71
C VAL A 58 -11.33 1.12 0.01
N THR A 59 -11.83 2.29 0.45
CA THR A 59 -13.08 2.86 -0.05
C THR A 59 -12.95 3.36 -1.50
N GLY A 60 -14.08 3.70 -2.13
CA GLY A 60 -14.08 4.28 -3.47
C GLY A 60 -13.26 5.58 -3.58
N ASN A 61 -13.16 6.36 -2.49
CA ASN A 61 -12.33 7.56 -2.45
C ASN A 61 -10.83 7.21 -2.49
N VAL A 62 -10.41 6.22 -1.71
CA VAL A 62 -9.03 5.70 -1.73
C VAL A 62 -8.67 5.20 -3.13
N VAL A 63 -9.52 4.36 -3.75
CA VAL A 63 -9.28 3.84 -5.11
C VAL A 63 -9.20 4.98 -6.14
N LYS A 64 -10.13 5.94 -6.11
CA LYS A 64 -10.12 7.09 -7.04
C LYS A 64 -8.90 7.99 -6.88
N SER A 65 -8.33 8.07 -5.67
CA SER A 65 -7.12 8.84 -5.40
C SER A 65 -5.86 8.16 -5.95
N ALA A 66 -5.86 6.83 -6.05
CA ALA A 66 -4.72 6.01 -6.44
C ALA A 66 -4.50 5.98 -7.97
N LYS A 67 -4.07 7.10 -8.55
CA LYS A 67 -4.02 7.31 -10.01
C LYS A 67 -3.12 6.32 -10.76
N ASN A 68 -2.04 5.87 -10.13
CA ASN A 68 -1.07 4.96 -10.73
C ASN A 68 -1.34 3.49 -10.37
N CYS A 69 -2.18 3.23 -9.37
CA CYS A 69 -2.37 1.91 -8.80
C CYS A 69 -2.96 0.93 -9.84
N LYS A 70 -2.27 -0.20 -10.02
CA LYS A 70 -2.65 -1.25 -10.98
C LYS A 70 -3.19 -2.50 -10.30
N VAL A 71 -2.92 -2.67 -9.01
CA VAL A 71 -3.26 -3.88 -8.27
C VAL A 71 -3.64 -3.55 -6.83
N ILE A 72 -4.73 -4.16 -6.36
CA ILE A 72 -5.13 -4.14 -4.96
C ILE A 72 -5.24 -5.60 -4.52
N GLY A 73 -4.34 -6.00 -3.63
CA GLY A 73 -4.23 -7.36 -3.12
C GLY A 73 -4.78 -7.46 -1.71
N ARG A 74 -5.58 -8.49 -1.46
CA ARG A 74 -5.93 -8.87 -0.09
C ARG A 74 -4.69 -9.41 0.62
N PHE A 75 -4.37 -8.84 1.77
CA PHE A 75 -3.22 -9.22 2.59
C PHE A 75 -3.77 -9.89 3.86
N GLY A 76 -3.51 -11.19 4.03
CA GLY A 76 -4.09 -12.01 5.11
C GLY A 76 -5.18 -12.97 4.67
#